data_AF-A0A2Z6CQQ4-F1
#
_entry.id   AF-A0A2Z6CQQ4-F1
#
_cell.length_a   1.000
_cell.length_b   1.000
_cell.length_c   1.000
_cell.angle_alpha   90.00
_cell.angle_beta   90.00
_cell.angle_gamma   90.00
#
_symmetry.space_group_name_H-M   'P 1'
#
loop_
_entity.id
_entity.type
_entity.pdbx_description
1 polymer ?
#
loop_
_entity_poly.entity_id
_entity_poly.type
_entity_poly.pdbx_seq_one_letter_code
_entity_poly.pdbx_strand_id
1 'polypeptide(L)' 'MMWTINIKTFMEPESFSELIAKTDIEIYRLGWNVEWGRNYLIKTYGKRSRVLLTEEELLEFLNYLESQPTPIDESK' A
#
# COMPACT_ATOMS: atom_id res chain seq x y z
N MET A 1 -37.65 -10.22 -2.73
CA MET A 1 -36.55 -10.58 -1.80
C MET A 1 -35.41 -11.11 -2.63
N MET A 2 -34.44 -10.26 -2.95
CA MET A 2 -33.19 -10.68 -3.59
C MET A 2 -32.06 -10.32 -2.65
N TRP A 3 -31.20 -11.31 -2.49
CA TRP A 3 -30.19 -11.48 -1.48
C TRP A 3 -29.19 -10.32 -1.48
N THR A 4 -28.76 -10.00 -0.27
CA THR A 4 -28.02 -8.83 0.17
C THR A 4 -26.84 -8.44 -0.72
N ILE A 5 -26.87 -7.20 -1.20
CA ILE A 5 -25.67 -6.47 -1.63
C ILE A 5 -24.77 -6.40 -0.39
N ASN A 6 -23.62 -7.07 -0.44
CA ASN A 6 -22.65 -7.07 0.66
C ASN A 6 -21.94 -5.71 0.67
N ILE A 7 -22.59 -4.71 1.26
CA ILE A 7 -22.09 -3.35 1.48
C ILE A 7 -20.93 -3.27 2.49
N LYS A 8 -20.29 -4.41 2.82
CA LYS A 8 -19.20 -4.48 3.81
C LYS A 8 -17.95 -3.68 3.45
N THR A 9 -17.85 -3.11 2.25
CA THR A 9 -16.57 -2.60 1.74
C THR A 9 -16.49 -1.08 1.59
N PHE A 10 -17.53 -0.31 1.93
CA PHE A 10 -17.54 1.13 1.58
C PHE A 10 -17.38 2.13 2.72
N MET A 11 -17.34 1.70 3.99
CA MET A 11 -17.25 2.66 5.10
C MET A 11 -16.71 2.03 6.39
N GLU A 12 -15.57 1.37 6.33
CA GLU A 12 -14.70 1.26 7.50
C GLU A 12 -13.50 2.17 7.20
N PRO A 13 -13.07 3.04 8.13
CA PRO A 13 -11.74 3.63 8.03
C PRO A 13 -10.78 2.45 7.97
N GLU A 14 -10.12 2.29 6.84
CA GLU A 14 -9.23 1.16 6.63
C GLU A 14 -8.21 1.17 7.78
N SER A 15 -8.28 0.16 8.65
CA SER A 15 -7.50 0.18 9.88
C SER A 15 -6.02 0.34 9.52
N PHE A 16 -5.26 1.10 10.30
CA PHE A 16 -3.82 1.30 10.05
C PHE A 16 -3.08 -0.02 9.79
N SER A 17 -3.51 -1.10 10.45
CA SER A 17 -2.97 -2.45 10.23
C SER A 17 -3.30 -3.02 8.84
N GLU A 18 -4.48 -2.75 8.31
CA GLU A 18 -4.91 -3.17 6.97
C GLU A 18 -4.16 -2.39 5.89
N LEU A 19 -3.98 -1.08 6.08
CA LEU A 19 -3.14 -0.25 5.19
C LEU A 19 -1.71 -0.75 5.12
N ILE A 20 -1.11 -1.13 6.25
CA ILE A 20 0.23 -1.74 6.27
C ILE A 20 0.24 -3.05 5.48
N ALA A 21 -0.76 -3.90 5.66
CA ALA A 21 -0.86 -5.18 4.95
C ALA A 21 -1.03 -4.99 3.43
N LYS A 22 -1.87 -4.04 2.98
CA LYS A 22 -1.99 -3.70 1.55
C LYS A 22 -0.68 -3.16 0.98
N THR A 23 -0.02 -2.29 1.74
CA THR A 23 1.29 -1.76 1.34
C THR A 23 2.32 -2.88 1.18
N ASP A 24 2.32 -3.90 2.03
CA ASP A 24 3.18 -5.09 1.89
C ASP A 24 2.90 -5.86 0.60
N ILE A 25 1.61 -6.08 0.28
CA ILE A 25 1.19 -6.76 -0.95
C ILE A 25 1.70 -6.01 -2.19
N GLU A 26 1.53 -4.69 -2.20
CA GLU A 26 1.92 -3.85 -3.33
C GLU A 26 3.45 -3.77 -3.50
N ILE A 27 4.22 -3.68 -2.42
CA ILE A 27 5.69 -3.76 -2.49
C ILE A 27 6.13 -5.11 -3.07
N TYR A 28 5.50 -6.20 -2.64
CA TYR A 28 5.79 -7.54 -3.17
C TYR A 28 5.45 -7.65 -4.66
N ARG A 29 4.26 -7.16 -5.06
CA ARG A 29 3.79 -7.09 -6.45
C ARG A 29 4.79 -6.36 -7.35
N LEU A 30 5.38 -5.28 -6.86
CA LEU A 30 6.35 -4.47 -7.60
C LEU A 30 7.77 -5.06 -7.58
N GLY A 31 8.01 -6.13 -6.82
CA GLY A 31 9.35 -6.68 -6.62
C GLY A 31 10.30 -5.70 -5.93
N TRP A 32 9.77 -4.73 -5.20
CA TRP A 32 10.58 -3.71 -4.55
C TRP A 32 11.26 -4.28 -3.32
N ASN A 33 12.57 -4.06 -3.23
CA ASN A 33 13.31 -4.45 -2.04
C ASN A 33 13.06 -3.47 -0.88
N VAL A 34 13.26 -3.97 0.35
CA VAL A 34 13.03 -3.20 1.58
C VAL A 34 13.90 -1.94 1.63
N GLU A 35 15.09 -1.96 1.04
CA GLU A 35 16.01 -0.84 1.03
C GLU A 35 15.50 0.33 0.18
N TRP A 36 14.95 0.03 -1.01
CA TRP A 36 14.30 1.01 -1.87
C TRP A 36 13.11 1.64 -1.15
N GLY A 37 12.24 0.80 -0.56
CA GLY A 37 11.10 1.28 0.22
C GLY A 37 11.53 2.22 1.34
N ARG A 38 12.52 1.82 2.14
CA ARG A 38 13.08 2.66 3.20
C ARG A 38 13.65 3.98 2.66
N ASN A 39 14.41 3.94 1.56
CA ASN A 39 14.99 5.15 0.96
C ASN A 39 13.91 6.11 0.45
N TYR A 40 12.83 5.58 -0.15
CA TYR A 40 11.67 6.37 -0.54
C TYR A 40 11.02 7.03 0.68
N LEU A 41 10.75 6.28 1.75
CA LEU A 41 10.12 6.82 2.95
C LEU A 41 10.94 7.92 3.62
N ILE A 42 12.26 7.76 3.65
CA ILE A 42 13.17 8.79 4.19
C ILE A 42 13.15 10.03 3.28
N LYS A 43 13.13 9.85 1.95
CA LYS A 43 13.17 10.97 1.00
C LYS A 43 11.84 11.75 0.96
N THR A 44 10.72 11.05 1.03
CA THR A 44 9.37 11.63 0.86
C THR A 44 8.80 12.13 2.20
N TYR A 45 8.96 11.35 3.28
CA TYR A 45 8.35 11.64 4.58
C TYR A 45 9.37 11.92 5.70
N GLY A 46 10.67 11.71 5.45
CA GLY A 46 11.70 11.81 6.50
C GLY A 46 11.69 10.64 7.49
N LYS A 47 10.94 9.56 7.21
CA LYS A 47 10.72 8.45 8.16
C LYS A 47 11.40 7.18 7.70
N ARG A 48 11.90 6.39 8.66
CA ARG A 48 12.64 5.15 8.38
C ARG A 48 11.75 3.92 8.21
N SER A 49 10.48 4.00 8.55
CA SER A 49 9.56 2.85 8.50
C SER A 49 8.11 3.31 8.30
N ARG A 50 7.32 2.45 7.67
CA ARG A 50 5.89 2.67 7.39
C ARG A 50 5.06 2.76 8.66
N VAL A 51 5.45 2.03 9.72
CA VAL A 51 4.78 2.10 11.02
C VAL A 51 4.96 3.45 11.72
N LEU A 52 5.88 4.29 11.24
CA LEU A 52 6.07 5.65 11.75
C LEU A 52 5.26 6.68 10.94
N LEU A 53 4.69 6.28 9.80
CA LEU A 53 3.85 7.16 8.99
C LEU A 53 2.53 7.44 9.71
N THR A 54 1.94 8.61 9.45
CA THR A 54 0.54 8.84 9.81
C THR A 54 -0.36 8.04 8.86
N GLU A 55 -1.64 7.92 9.19
CA GLU A 55 -2.61 7.23 8.35
C GLU A 55 -2.68 7.86 6.95
N GLU A 56 -2.65 9.20 6.87
CA GLU A 56 -2.68 9.95 5.61
C GLU A 56 -1.42 9.72 4.77
N GLU A 57 -0.24 9.75 5.39
CA GLU A 57 1.03 9.48 4.70
C GLU A 57 1.09 8.02 4.21
N LEU A 58 0.56 7.08 5.00
CA LEU A 58 0.49 5.68 4.61
C LEU A 58 -0.49 5.46 3.45
N LEU A 59 -1.63 6.13 3.46
CA LEU A 59 -2.58 6.15 2.33
C LEU A 59 -1.96 6.74 1.07
N GLU A 60 -1.25 7.87 1.18
CA GLU A 60 -0.53 8.46 0.05
C GLU A 60 0.52 7.49 -0.50
N PHE A 61 1.26 6.83 0.38
CA PHE A 61 2.25 5.84 -0.02
C PHE A 61 1.60 4.63 -0.71
N LEU A 62 0.49 4.11 -0.18
CA LEU A 62 -0.26 3.03 -0.80
C LEU A 62 -0.77 3.41 -2.20
N ASN A 63 -1.41 4.59 -2.34
CA ASN A 63 -1.87 5.10 -3.62
C ASN A 63 -0.71 5.24 -4.63
N TYR A 64 0.47 5.69 -4.16
CA TYR A 64 1.66 5.75 -4.99
C TYR A 64 2.10 4.36 -5.48
N LEU A 65 2.12 3.35 -4.62
CA LEU A 65 2.46 1.98 -5.01
C LEU A 65 1.46 1.40 -6.02
N GLU A 66 0.17 1.57 -5.76
CA GLU A 66 -0.90 1.07 -6.65
C GLU A 66 -0.80 1.69 -8.05
N SER A 67 -0.40 2.97 -8.12
CA SER A 67 -0.20 3.70 -9.38
C SER A 67 1.02 3.24 -10.20
N GLN A 68 1.96 2.50 -9.59
CA GLN A 68 3.12 1.99 -10.30
C GLN A 68 2.70 0.85 -11.25
N PRO A 69 3.25 0.79 -12.47
CA PRO A 69 3.02 -0.34 -13.34
C PRO A 69 3.60 -1.60 -12.68
N THR A 70 2.80 -2.67 -12.63
CA THR A 70 3.33 -4.00 -12.31
C THR A 70 4.46 -4.30 -13.29
N PRO A 71 5.68 -4.62 -12.83
CA PRO A 71 6.72 -5.11 -13.72
C PRO A 71 6.14 -6.32 -14.44
N ILE A 72 5.82 -6.16 -15.72
CA ILE A 72 5.42 -7.27 -16.56
C ILE A 72 6.66 -8.14 -16.60
N ASP A 73 6.58 -9.33 -16.04
CA ASP A 73 7.62 -10.32 -16.21
C ASP A 73 7.67 -10.65 -17.71
N GLU A 74 8.53 -9.93 -18.44
CA GLU A 74 8.79 -10.18 -19.86
C GLU A 74 9.60 -11.48 -20.06
N SER A 75 9.85 -12.26 -19.00
CA SER A 75 10.33 -13.64 -19.15
C SER A 75 9.18 -14.58 -19.53
N LYS A 76 8.91 -14.55 -20.84
CA LYS A 76 8.40 -15.61 -21.70
C LYS A 76 8.46 -17.05 -21.14
#